data_AF-A0A847ZBB1-F1
#
_entry.id   AF-A0A847ZBB1-F1
#
_cell.length_a   1.000
_cell.length_b   1.000
_cell.length_c   1.000
_cell.angle_alpha   90.00
_cell.angle_beta   90.00
_cell.angle_gamma   90.00
#
_symmetry.space_group_name_H-M   'P 1'
#
loop_
_entity.id
_entity.type
_entity.pdbx_description
1 polymer ?
#
loop_
_entity_poly.entity_id
_entity_poly.type
_entity_poly.pdbx_seq_one_letter_code
_entity_poly.pdbx_strand_id
1 'polypeptide(L)' 'MSAGMKYLDIYKQSIEQPDLFWGKAGEAIEWTKKWDKVLDDTNKPFYRWFAGGELNTCYNALDYHVA' A
#
# COMPACT_ATOMS: atom_id res chain seq x y z
N MET A 1 -30.26 0.40 -0.67
CA MET A 1 -29.20 0.91 -1.58
C MET A 1 -28.27 1.82 -0.79
N SER A 2 -27.09 1.34 -0.39
CA SER A 2 -26.08 2.19 0.30
C SER A 2 -24.63 1.68 0.14
N ALA A 3 -24.43 0.43 -0.27
CA ALA A 3 -23.08 -0.12 -0.51
C ALA A 3 -22.37 0.52 -1.73
N GLY A 4 -23.10 0.98 -2.75
CA GLY A 4 -22.54 1.51 -3.99
C GLY A 4 -21.87 2.89 -3.86
N MET A 5 -22.42 3.80 -3.06
CA MET A 5 -21.80 5.12 -2.82
C MET A 5 -20.47 4.99 -2.06
N LYS A 6 -20.43 4.15 -1.01
CA LYS A 6 -19.23 3.92 -0.23
C LYS A 6 -18.09 3.29 -1.05
N TYR A 7 -18.42 2.38 -1.97
CA TYR A 7 -17.43 1.83 -2.90
C TYR A 7 -16.82 2.91 -3.81
N LEU A 8 -17.66 3.76 -4.41
CA LEU A 8 -17.19 4.80 -5.32
C LEU A 8 -16.28 5.81 -4.60
N ASP A 9 -16.60 6.18 -3.36
CA ASP A 9 -15.77 7.09 -2.57
C ASP A 9 -14.39 6.48 -2.24
N ILE A 10 -14.38 5.18 -1.85
CA ILE A 10 -13.14 4.43 -1.59
C ILE A 10 -12.30 4.30 -2.87
N TYR A 11 -12.94 3.97 -3.99
CA TYR A 11 -12.29 3.86 -5.29
C TYR A 11 -11.72 5.21 -5.73
N LYS A 12 -12.49 6.30 -5.59
CA LYS A 12 -12.03 7.65 -5.91
C LYS A 12 -10.78 8.01 -5.09
N GLN A 13 -10.78 7.72 -3.80
CA GLN A 13 -9.64 7.99 -2.93
C GLN A 13 -8.39 7.19 -3.33
N SER A 14 -8.55 5.92 -3.73
CA SER A 14 -7.40 5.07 -4.12
C SER A 14 -6.70 5.54 -5.40
N ILE A 15 -7.43 6.23 -6.28
CA ILE A 15 -6.90 6.80 -7.52
C ILE A 15 -6.39 8.24 -7.33
N GLU A 16 -7.16 9.10 -6.66
CA GLU A 16 -6.83 10.53 -6.52
C GLU A 16 -5.81 10.81 -5.41
N GLN A 17 -5.75 9.96 -4.40
CA GLN A 17 -4.84 10.09 -3.24
C GLN A 17 -4.11 8.78 -2.96
N PRO A 18 -3.31 8.27 -3.93
CA PRO A 18 -2.71 6.94 -3.84
C PRO A 18 -1.75 6.81 -2.66
N ASP A 19 -0.94 7.84 -2.36
CA ASP A 19 -0.01 7.79 -1.23
C ASP A 19 -0.73 7.66 0.12
N LEU A 20 -1.86 8.37 0.29
CA LEU A 20 -2.65 8.29 1.51
C LEU A 20 -3.37 6.94 1.62
N PHE A 21 -4.04 6.52 0.54
CA PHE A 21 -4.84 5.31 0.54
C PHE A 21 -3.97 4.05 0.65
N TRP A 22 -3.00 3.91 -0.23
CA TRP A 22 -2.12 2.74 -0.27
C TRP A 22 -1.06 2.77 0.80
N GLY A 23 -0.62 3.95 1.24
CA GLY A 23 0.25 4.08 2.42
C GLY A 23 -0.43 3.51 3.65
N LYS A 24 -1.69 3.89 3.90
CA LYS A 24 -2.48 3.33 5.01
C LYS A 24 -2.67 1.82 4.89
N ALA A 25 -2.93 1.30 3.68
CA ALA A 25 -3.04 -0.14 3.46
C ALA A 25 -1.70 -0.87 3.69
N GLY A 26 -0.58 -0.25 3.34
CA GLY A 26 0.77 -0.79 3.54
C GLY A 26 1.16 -0.93 5.02
N GLU A 27 0.55 -0.17 5.93
CA GLU A 27 0.75 -0.30 7.39
C GLU A 27 0.16 -1.61 7.94
N ALA A 28 -0.62 -2.35 7.15
CA ALA A 28 -1.25 -3.60 7.60
C ALA A 28 -0.34 -4.83 7.46
N ILE A 29 0.88 -4.66 6.96
CA ILE A 29 1.90 -5.71 6.83
C ILE A 29 3.21 -5.23 7.44
N GLU A 30 4.08 -6.16 7.81
CA GLU A 30 5.34 -5.88 8.48
C GLU A 30 6.49 -5.64 7.51
N TRP A 31 7.22 -4.56 7.83
CA TRP A 31 8.37 -4.09 7.09
C TRP A 31 9.59 -4.18 7.98
N THR A 32 10.67 -4.78 7.47
CA THR A 32 11.98 -4.69 8.13
C THR A 32 12.54 -3.27 8.01
N LYS A 33 12.20 -2.57 6.93
CA LYS A 33 12.43 -1.14 6.75
C LYS A 33 11.23 -0.52 6.05
N LYS A 34 10.61 0.47 6.68
CA LYS A 34 9.49 1.20 6.09
C LYS A 34 9.92 1.94 4.83
N TRP A 35 9.05 1.97 3.83
CA TRP A 35 9.30 2.63 2.55
C TRP A 35 9.52 4.15 2.71
N ASP A 36 10.24 4.73 1.75
CA ASP A 36 10.47 6.18 1.66
C ASP A 36 9.34 6.88 0.88
N LYS A 37 8.78 6.21 -0.13
CA LYS A 37 7.70 6.75 -0.99
C LYS A 37 6.72 5.64 -1.38
N VAL A 38 5.41 5.90 -1.24
CA VAL A 38 4.35 4.93 -1.58
C VAL A 38 4.24 4.78 -3.09
N LEU A 39 4.00 5.85 -3.84
CA LEU A 39 4.04 5.83 -5.31
C LEU A 39 5.17 6.72 -5.83
N ASP A 40 6.21 6.13 -6.40
CA ASP A 40 7.23 6.86 -7.13
C ASP A 40 6.88 6.94 -8.61
N ASP A 41 6.44 8.12 -9.03
CA ASP A 41 6.06 8.46 -10.39
C ASP A 41 7.08 9.37 -11.10
N THR A 42 8.30 9.50 -10.56
CA THR A 42 9.33 10.40 -11.11
C THR A 42 9.88 9.94 -12.47
N ASN A 43 9.73 8.65 -12.82
CA ASN A 43 10.24 8.05 -14.05
C ASN A 43 9.14 7.38 -14.90
N LYS A 44 8.07 8.12 -15.24
CA LYS A 44 6.98 7.59 -16.08
C LYS A 44 7.50 7.07 -17.44
N PRO A 45 7.04 5.90 -17.93
CA PRO A 45 5.97 5.05 -17.42
C PRO A 45 6.41 3.96 -16.42
N PHE A 46 7.65 4.01 -15.91
CA PHE A 46 8.21 3.04 -14.97
C PHE A 46 7.93 3.42 -13.52
N TYR A 47 6.69 3.20 -13.09
CA TYR A 47 6.26 3.44 -11.71
C TYR A 47 6.88 2.44 -10.74
N ARG A 48 7.15 2.88 -9.50
CA ARG A 48 7.55 2.00 -8.40
C ARG A 48 6.62 2.20 -7.21
N TRP A 49 6.27 1.11 -6.53
CA TRP A 49 5.47 1.14 -5.32
C TRP A 49 6.33 0.82 -4.11
N PHE A 50 6.10 1.53 -3.01
CA PHE A 50 6.79 1.36 -1.72
C PHE A 50 8.32 1.41 -1.86
N ALA A 51 8.82 2.36 -2.66
CA ALA A 51 10.23 2.51 -2.96
C ALA A 51 11.05 2.77 -1.69
N GLY A 52 12.20 2.10 -1.57
CA GLY A 52 13.08 2.18 -0.40
C GLY A 52 12.69 1.27 0.77
N GLY A 53 11.52 0.61 0.67
CA GLY A 53 11.03 -0.35 1.67
C GLY A 53 11.65 -1.73 1.51
N GLU A 54 11.81 -2.42 2.64
CA GLU A 54 12.30 -3.78 2.72
C GLU A 54 11.34 -4.61 3.57
N LEU A 55 11.03 -5.82 3.10
CA LEU A 55 10.20 -6.77 3.80
C LEU A 55 10.59 -8.20 3.46
N ASN A 56 10.06 -9.14 4.23
CA ASN A 56 10.07 -10.55 3.88
C ASN A 56 8.62 -11.04 3.72
N THR A 57 8.30 -11.57 2.54
CA THR A 57 6.95 -12.06 2.24
C THR A 57 6.58 -13.29 3.08
N CYS A 58 7.51 -14.23 3.25
CA CYS A 58 7.27 -15.42 4.09
C CYS A 58 7.00 -15.01 5.54
N TYR A 59 7.76 -14.05 6.08
CA TYR A 59 7.54 -13.54 7.43
C TYR A 59 6.10 -13.03 7.61
N ASN A 60 5.62 -12.21 6.67
CA ASN A 60 4.26 -11.68 6.70
C ASN A 60 3.18 -12.75 6.53
N ALA A 61 3.44 -13.80 5.75
CA ALA A 61 2.46 -14.82 5.42
C ALA A 61 2.43 -16.01 6.39
N LEU A 62 3.50 -16.20 7.19
CA LEU A 62 3.65 -17.35 8.07
C LEU A 62 4.14 -16.93 9.46
N ASP A 63 5.40 -16.49 9.57
CA ASP A 63 6.08 -16.30 10.86
C ASP A 63 5.33 -15.32 11.77
N TYR A 64 4.82 -14.22 11.21
CA TYR A 64 4.03 -13.22 11.93
C TYR A 64 2.77 -13.80 12.58
N HIS A 65 2.14 -14.80 11.96
CA HIS A 65 0.89 -15.40 12.44
C HIS A 65 1.09 -16.53 13.45
N VAL A 66 2.30 -17.07 13.56
CA VAL A 66 2.63 -18.21 14.44
C VAL A 66 3.30 -17.77 15.75
N ALA A 67 3.84 -16.55 15.79
CA ALA A 67 4.60 -15.99 16.91
C ALA A 67 3.79 -15.77 18.21
#